data_AF-A0A659PJ47-F1
#
_entry.id   AF-A0A659PJ47-F1
#
_cell.length_a   1.000
_cell.length_b   1.000
_cell.length_c   1.000
_cell.angle_alpha   90.00
_cell.angle_beta   90.00
_cell.angle_gamma   90.00
#
_symmetry.space_group_name_H-M   'P 1'
#
loop_
_entity.id
_entity.type
_entity.pdbx_description
1 polymer ?
#
loop_
_entity_poly.entity_id
_entity_poly.type
_entity_poly.pdbx_seq_one_letter_code
_entity_poly.pdbx_strand_id
1 'polypeptide(L)' 'MVSGRVQALLEQLRAQGIRDEQVLNALAAVPREKFIDEAFEHKAWENIALPIGQGQTISQPYMVCL' A
#
# COMPACT_ATOMS: atom_id res chain seq x y z
N MET A 1 -14.89 7.09 4.05
CA MET A 1 -14.47 7.88 2.88
C MET A 1 -13.01 7.54 2.64
N VAL A 2 -12.63 7.03 1.47
CA VAL A 2 -11.24 6.61 1.19
C VAL A 2 -10.35 7.86 1.21
N SER A 3 -9.23 7.79 1.93
CA SER A 3 -8.24 8.88 2.02
C SER A 3 -7.65 9.19 0.63
N GLY A 4 -7.37 10.45 0.33
CA GLY A 4 -6.78 10.85 -0.96
C GLY A 4 -5.46 10.14 -1.29
N ARG A 5 -4.67 9.78 -0.26
CA ARG A 5 -3.42 9.01 -0.42
C ARG A 5 -3.68 7.59 -0.91
N VAL A 6 -4.72 6.94 -0.36
CA VAL A 6 -5.12 5.58 -0.74
C VAL A 6 -5.60 5.59 -2.20
N GLN A 7 -6.45 6.55 -2.56
CA GLN A 7 -6.98 6.66 -3.93
C GLN A 7 -5.87 6.85 -4.97
N ALA A 8 -4.89 7.72 -4.69
CA ALA A 8 -3.74 7.94 -5.57
C ALA A 8 -2.92 6.65 -5.77
N LEU A 9 -2.70 5.86 -4.71
CA LEU A 9 -2.03 4.57 -4.83
C LEU A 9 -2.83 3.60 -5.71
N LEU A 10 -4.14 3.48 -5.49
CA LEU A 10 -4.98 2.57 -6.29
C LEU A 10 -4.97 2.94 -7.77
N GLU A 11 -5.02 4.24 -8.10
CA GLU A 11 -4.91 4.73 -9.48
C GLU A 11 -3.55 4.38 -10.10
N GLN A 12 -2.47 4.54 -9.33
CA GLN A 12 -1.14 4.11 -9.75
C GLN A 12 -1.08 2.60 -10.02
N LEU A 13 -1.64 1.77 -9.15
CA LEU A 13 -1.64 0.31 -9.31
C LEU A 13 -2.46 -0.13 -10.53
N ARG A 14 -3.61 0.52 -10.78
CA ARG A 14 -4.40 0.29 -12.00
C ARG A 14 -3.61 0.66 -13.26
N ALA A 15 -2.91 1.80 -13.24
CA ALA A 15 -2.04 2.21 -14.35
C ALA A 15 -0.88 1.22 -14.59
N GLN A 16 -0.42 0.52 -13.55
CA GLN A 16 0.59 -0.53 -13.64
C GLN A 16 0.03 -1.90 -14.08
N GLY A 17 -1.28 -2.00 -14.34
CA GLY A 17 -1.90 -3.20 -14.92
C GLY A 17 -2.63 -4.11 -13.92
N ILE A 18 -2.72 -3.73 -12.64
CA ILE A 18 -3.53 -4.45 -11.66
C ILE A 18 -5.02 -4.21 -11.96
N ARG A 19 -5.74 -5.27 -12.32
CA ARG A 19 -7.16 -5.21 -12.74
C ARG A 19 -8.13 -5.90 -11.80
N ASP A 20 -7.63 -6.63 -10.81
CA ASP A 20 -8.48 -7.32 -9.85
C ASP A 20 -9.04 -6.34 -8.83
N GLU A 21 -10.29 -5.94 -9.03
CA GLU A 21 -10.98 -5.01 -8.14
C GLU A 21 -11.24 -5.61 -6.74
N GLN A 22 -11.29 -6.93 -6.58
CA GLN A 22 -11.40 -7.53 -5.25
C GLN A 22 -10.12 -7.30 -4.45
N VAL A 23 -8.95 -7.47 -5.08
CA VAL A 23 -7.64 -7.20 -4.49
C VAL A 23 -7.47 -5.71 -4.17
N LEU A 24 -7.82 -4.83 -5.11
CA LEU A 24 -7.73 -3.38 -4.88
C LEU A 24 -8.63 -2.90 -3.73
N ASN A 25 -9.84 -3.46 -3.62
CA ASN A 25 -10.75 -3.16 -2.52
C ASN A 25 -10.21 -3.68 -1.18
N ALA A 26 -9.62 -4.87 -1.15
CA ALA A 26 -8.98 -5.40 0.05
C ALA A 26 -7.80 -4.52 0.49
N LEU A 27 -6.95 -4.09 -0.45
CA LEU A 27 -5.84 -3.19 -0.18
C LEU A 27 -6.31 -1.85 0.43
N ALA A 28 -7.41 -1.29 -0.09
CA ALA A 28 -7.98 -0.03 0.41
C ALA A 28 -8.67 -0.17 1.78
N ALA A 29 -9.16 -1.37 2.12
CA ALA A 29 -9.83 -1.64 3.39
C ALA A 29 -8.85 -1.88 4.54
N VAL A 30 -7.61 -2.31 4.25
CA VAL A 30 -6.59 -2.59 5.26
C VAL A 30 -5.75 -1.33 5.53
N PRO A 31 -5.74 -0.78 6.75
CA PRO A 31 -4.99 0.43 7.09
C PRO A 31 -3.48 0.14 7.16
N ARG A 32 -2.80 0.22 6.01
CA ARG A 32 -1.38 -0.13 5.85
C ARG A 32 -0.46 0.63 6.82
N GLU A 33 -0.81 1.87 7.20
CA GLU A 33 -0.08 2.67 8.18
C GLU A 33 0.05 2.00 9.56
N LYS A 34 -0.86 1.08 9.93
CA LYS A 34 -0.79 0.36 11.20
C LYS A 34 0.26 -0.75 11.24
N PHE A 35 0.87 -1.07 10.10
CA PHE A 35 1.83 -2.16 9.94
C PHE A 35 3.28 -1.67 9.79
N ILE A 36 3.51 -0.36 9.94
CA ILE A 36 4.82 0.27 9.84
C ILE A 36 5.08 1.16 11.05
N ASP A 37 6.33 1.54 11.26
CA ASP A 37 6.71 2.50 12.29
C ASP A 37 6.13 3.90 11.99
N GLU A 38 5.76 4.65 13.03
CA GLU A 38 5.21 6.02 12.94
C GLU A 38 6.13 6.94 12.13
N ALA A 39 7.45 6.73 12.19
CA ALA A 39 8.43 7.48 11.38
C ALA A 39 8.16 7.39 9.86
N PHE A 40 7.47 6.34 9.40
CA PHE A 40 7.14 6.10 8.00
C PHE A 40 5.67 6.33 7.65
N GLU A 41 4.83 6.83 8.57
CA GLU A 41 3.38 7.01 8.34
C GLU A 41 3.07 7.89 7.10
N HIS A 42 3.90 8.89 6.84
CA HIS A 42 3.77 9.76 5.68
C HIS A 42 3.97 9.00 4.36
N LYS A 43 4.76 7.92 4.36
CA LYS A 43 5.06 7.05 3.21
C LYS A 43 4.21 5.79 3.15
N ALA A 44 3.29 5.58 4.10
CA ALA A 44 2.54 4.32 4.23
C ALA A 44 1.84 3.88 2.93
N TRP A 45 1.40 4.85 2.14
CA TRP A 45 0.63 4.67 0.91
C TRP A 45 1.43 4.98 -0.36
N GLU A 46 2.76 5.07 -0.26
CA GLU A 46 3.64 5.08 -1.42
C GLU A 46 3.86 3.65 -1.94
N ASN A 47 4.03 3.49 -3.25
CA ASN A 47 4.29 2.18 -3.85
C ASN A 47 5.76 1.74 -3.67
N ILE A 48 6.19 1.60 -2.41
CA ILE A 48 7.56 1.24 -2.01
C ILE A 48 7.54 0.18 -0.91
N ALA A 49 8.64 -0.56 -0.77
CA ALA A 49 8.90 -1.37 0.40
C ALA A 49 9.36 -0.49 1.57
N LEU A 50 8.95 -0.85 2.80
CA LEU A 50 9.32 -0.12 4.01
C LEU A 50 9.88 -1.09 5.06
N PRO A 51 10.86 -0.67 5.87
CA PRO A 51 11.36 -1.51 6.96
C PRO A 51 10.30 -1.64 8.06
N ILE A 52 10.19 -2.84 8.65
CA ILE A 52 9.29 -3.15 9.77
C ILE A 52 10.05 -3.63 11.02
N GLY A 53 11.38 -3.41 11.04
CA GLY A 53 12.28 -3.88 12.10
C GLY A 53 12.83 -5.28 11.86
N GLN A 54 13.76 -5.71 12.72
CA GLN A 54 14.38 -7.04 12.68
C GLN A 54 15.00 -7.43 11.31
N GLY A 55 15.46 -6.44 10.55
CA GLY A 55 16.00 -6.65 9.20
C GLY A 55 14.94 -7.08 8.16
N GLN A 56 13.66 -6.98 8.48
CA GLN A 56 12.54 -7.33 7.61
C GLN A 56 11.92 -6.09 6.97
N THR A 57 11.24 -6.29 5.85
CA THR A 57 10.51 -5.25 5.12
C THR A 57 9.09 -5.69 4.80
N ILE A 58 8.15 -4.74 4.84
CA ILE A 58 6.85 -4.92 4.20
C ILE A 58 7.01 -4.67 2.70
N SER A 59 6.51 -5.59 1.89
CA SER A 59 6.60 -5.51 0.43
C SER A 59 5.86 -4.29 -0.13
N GLN A 60 6.27 -3.84 -1.32
CA GLN A 60 5.56 -2.77 -2.03
C GLN A 60 4.11 -3.20 -2.34
N PRO A 61 3.13 -2.27 -2.29
CA PRO A 61 1.74 -2.56 -2.62
C PRO A 61 1.55 -3.30 -3.96
N TYR A 62 2.26 -2.92 -5.01
CA TYR A 62 2.17 -3.60 -6.30
C TYR A 62 2.54 -5.09 -6.22
N MET A 63 3.60 -5.46 -5.50
CA MET A 63 4.01 -6.87 -5.37
C MET A 63 2.97 -7.71 -4.60
N VAL A 64 2.20 -7.09 -3.71
CA VAL A 64 1.11 -7.75 -2.97
C VAL A 64 -0.11 -7.98 -3.87
N CYS A 65 -0.26 -7.21 -4.95
CA CYS A 65 -1.41 -7.29 -5.86
C CYS A 65 -1.19 -8.17 -7.10
N LEU A 66 0.02 -8.67 -7.32
CA LEU A 66 0.35 -9.61 -8.40
C LEU A 66 -0.08 -11.04 -8.04
#